data_AF-A0A9D1VC89-F1
#
_entry.id   AF-A0A9D1VC89-F1
#
_cell.length_a   1.000
_cell.length_b   1.000
_cell.length_c   1.000
_cell.angle_alpha   90.00
_cell.angle_beta   90.00
_cell.angle_gamma   90.00
#
_symmetry.space_group_name_H-M   'P 1'
#
loop_
_entity.id
_entity.type
_entity.pdbx_description
1 polymer ?
#
loop_
_entity_poly.entity_id
_entity_poly.type
_entity_poly.pdbx_seq_one_letter_code
_entity_poly.pdbx_strand_id
1 'polypeptide(L)'
;MKRLLLTTLLFAVAGTAYADIQAPPASEYTATRKLGRAIGNIIYAVEEIPVTMIRWNSAQGDYAGFSVGIVDGVARTFTRIGYGFYELVTFWAPTYKCTYRPPYQGSCGRNGLKEYNVWSGFSEFPEELGFQSKYNYSRVQAD
;
A
#
# COMPACT_ATOMS: atom_id res chain seq x y z
N MET A 1 36.94 25.70 31.16
CA MET A 1 36.93 24.62 30.13
C MET A 1 35.69 23.73 30.23
N LYS A 2 35.35 23.16 31.40
CA LYS A 2 34.16 22.28 31.58
C LYS A 2 32.82 22.88 31.10
N ARG A 3 32.57 24.16 31.37
CA ARG A 3 31.32 24.85 30.97
C ARG A 3 31.19 25.04 29.46
N LEU A 4 32.31 25.19 28.74
CA LEU A 4 32.34 25.41 27.29
C LEU A 4 32.17 24.08 26.53
N LEU A 5 32.67 22.98 27.10
CA LEU A 5 32.37 21.63 26.64
C LEU A 5 30.90 21.26 26.83
N LEU A 6 30.30 21.64 27.97
CA LEU A 6 28.88 21.36 28.22
C LEU A 6 27.95 22.14 27.28
N THR A 7 28.24 23.40 26.99
CA THR A 7 27.43 24.20 26.06
C THR A 7 27.54 23.68 24.63
N THR A 8 28.74 23.33 24.16
CA THR A 8 28.93 22.74 22.83
C THR A 8 28.26 21.38 22.69
N LEU A 9 28.28 20.54 23.72
CA LEU A 9 27.55 19.26 23.74
C LEU A 9 26.03 19.49 23.67
N LEU A 10 25.52 20.49 24.39
CA LEU A 10 24.09 20.82 24.40
C LEU A 10 23.61 21.31 23.02
N PHE A 11 24.39 22.17 22.34
CA PHE A 11 24.09 22.61 20.99
C PHE A 11 24.24 21.51 19.94
N ALA A 12 25.18 20.58 20.12
CA ALA A 12 25.31 19.41 19.26
C ALA A 12 24.09 18.47 19.39
N VAL A 13 23.59 18.25 20.60
CA VAL A 13 22.38 17.45 20.84
C VAL A 13 21.12 18.16 20.32
N ALA A 14 20.99 19.47 20.56
CA ALA A 14 19.88 20.26 20.01
C ALA A 14 19.89 20.32 18.47
N GLY A 15 21.07 20.33 17.84
CA GLY A 15 21.22 20.29 16.39
C GLY A 15 20.82 18.97 15.73
N THR A 16 20.78 17.86 16.48
CA THR A 16 20.26 16.58 15.97
C THR A 16 18.73 16.47 16.01
N ALA A 17 18.05 17.45 16.61
CA ALA A 17 16.59 17.49 16.73
C ALA A 17 15.88 18.15 15.53
N TYR A 18 16.46 18.09 14.32
CA TYR A 18 15.72 18.34 13.09
C TYR A 18 14.86 17.11 12.74
N ALA A 19 13.81 16.88 13.51
CA ALA A 19 12.78 15.89 13.19
C ALA A 19 11.61 16.59 12.49
N ASP A 20 11.64 16.50 11.16
CA ASP A 20 10.51 16.23 10.26
C ASP A 20 9.16 16.96 10.48
N ILE A 21 9.12 18.29 10.41
CA ILE A 21 7.85 19.06 10.27
C ILE A 21 7.44 19.22 8.79
N GLN A 22 8.33 18.92 7.84
CA GLN A 22 8.11 19.13 6.39
C GLN A 22 8.54 17.94 5.53
N ALA A 23 8.28 16.70 5.95
CA ALA A 23 8.43 15.54 5.08
C ALA A 23 7.64 15.80 3.79
N PRO A 24 8.30 15.85 2.61
CA PRO A 24 7.56 15.87 1.37
C PRO A 24 6.70 14.59 1.32
N PRO A 25 5.49 14.62 0.77
CA PRO A 25 4.60 13.45 0.74
C PRO A 25 5.19 12.24 0.00
N ALA A 26 6.27 12.44 -0.77
CA ALA A 26 7.02 11.37 -1.41
C ALA A 26 8.03 10.66 -0.48
N SER A 27 8.37 11.23 0.68
CA SER A 27 9.33 10.68 1.66
C SER A 27 8.90 9.32 2.22
N GLU A 28 7.59 9.09 2.27
CA GLU A 28 6.97 7.83 2.65
C GLU A 28 7.36 6.66 1.73
N TYR A 29 7.68 6.94 0.47
CA TYR A 29 8.02 5.93 -0.52
C TYR A 29 9.53 5.67 -0.53
N THR A 30 9.93 4.65 0.23
CA THR A 30 11.32 4.21 0.35
C THR A 30 11.55 2.84 -0.29
N ALA A 31 12.82 2.48 -0.52
CA ALA A 31 13.21 1.14 -0.98
C ALA A 31 12.71 0.04 -0.02
N THR A 32 12.75 0.29 1.30
CA THR A 32 12.26 -0.64 2.32
C THR A 32 10.74 -0.84 2.23
N ARG A 33 9.97 0.24 2.04
CA ARG A 33 8.51 0.14 1.86
C ARG A 33 8.15 -0.59 0.57
N LYS A 34 8.91 -0.36 -0.52
CA LYS A 34 8.77 -1.11 -1.77
C LYS A 34 9.04 -2.60 -1.60
N LEU A 35 10.10 -2.97 -0.86
CA LEU A 35 10.38 -4.37 -0.52
C LEU A 35 9.27 -4.99 0.34
N GLY A 36 8.81 -4.29 1.37
CA GLY A 36 7.70 -4.75 2.21
C GLY A 36 6.41 -4.97 1.41
N ARG A 37 6.10 -4.06 0.48
CA ARG A 37 4.97 -4.21 -0.45
C ARG A 37 5.14 -5.39 -1.40
N ALA A 38 6.35 -5.60 -1.93
CA ALA A 38 6.65 -6.73 -2.78
C ALA A 38 6.39 -8.07 -2.08
N ILE A 39 6.92 -8.23 -0.87
CA ILE A 39 6.71 -9.42 -0.04
C ILE A 39 5.22 -9.57 0.30
N GLY A 40 4.56 -8.50 0.72
CA GLY A 40 3.15 -8.52 1.05
C GLY A 40 2.27 -8.96 -0.12
N ASN A 41 2.52 -8.42 -1.32
CA ASN A 41 1.82 -8.81 -2.54
C ASN A 41 2.07 -10.27 -2.94
N ILE A 42 3.23 -10.86 -2.63
CA ILE A 42 3.48 -12.26 -2.96
C ILE A 42 2.74 -13.18 -1.98
N ILE A 43 2.82 -12.87 -0.68
CA ILE A 43 2.30 -13.75 0.39
C ILE A 43 0.77 -13.62 0.52
N TYR A 44 0.24 -12.40 0.50
CA TYR A 44 -1.15 -12.12 0.87
C TYR A 44 -2.07 -11.81 -0.33
N ALA A 45 -1.58 -11.90 -1.58
CA ALA A 45 -2.44 -11.65 -2.75
C ALA A 45 -3.60 -12.64 -2.91
N VAL A 46 -3.50 -13.85 -2.32
CA VAL A 46 -4.59 -14.84 -2.35
C VAL A 46 -5.83 -14.33 -1.62
N GLU A 47 -5.67 -13.43 -0.63
CA GLU A 47 -6.79 -12.84 0.10
C GLU A 47 -7.67 -11.94 -0.78
N GLU A 48 -7.20 -11.49 -1.95
CA GLU A 48 -8.04 -10.75 -2.90
C GLU A 48 -9.26 -11.57 -3.35
N ILE A 49 -9.18 -12.90 -3.44
CA ILE A 49 -10.29 -13.75 -3.88
C ILE A 49 -11.49 -13.67 -2.94
N PRO A 50 -11.37 -14.02 -1.64
CA PRO A 50 -12.51 -13.91 -0.73
C PRO A 50 -12.94 -12.45 -0.52
N VAL A 51 -12.01 -11.49 -0.53
CA VAL A 51 -12.34 -10.07 -0.37
C VAL A 51 -13.19 -9.54 -1.53
N THR A 52 -12.87 -9.89 -2.77
CA THR A 52 -13.67 -9.46 -3.94
C THR A 52 -15.01 -10.17 -3.97
N MET A 53 -15.08 -11.45 -3.62
CA MET A 53 -16.35 -12.16 -3.49
C MET A 53 -17.29 -11.45 -2.52
N ILE A 54 -16.80 -11.08 -1.33
CA ILE A 54 -17.59 -10.34 -0.33
C ILE A 54 -17.99 -8.97 -0.87
N ARG A 55 -17.08 -8.24 -1.54
CA ARG A 55 -17.38 -6.92 -2.12
C ARG A 55 -18.48 -6.99 -3.18
N TRP A 56 -18.40 -7.95 -4.10
CA TRP A 56 -19.41 -8.15 -5.16
C TRP A 56 -20.74 -8.66 -4.58
N ASN A 57 -20.67 -9.51 -3.55
CA ASN A 57 -21.84 -9.96 -2.81
C ASN A 57 -22.58 -8.78 -2.17
N SER A 58 -21.89 -7.92 -1.42
CA SER A 58 -22.50 -6.75 -0.77
C SER A 58 -23.04 -5.71 -1.77
N ALA A 59 -22.45 -5.61 -2.96
CA ALA A 59 -22.88 -4.63 -3.95
C ALA A 59 -24.00 -5.11 -4.89
N GLN A 60 -24.03 -6.41 -5.22
CA GLN A 60 -24.87 -6.95 -6.31
C GLN A 60 -25.51 -8.30 -5.98
N GLY A 61 -25.31 -8.82 -4.77
CA GLY A 61 -25.90 -10.08 -4.28
C GLY A 61 -25.04 -11.33 -4.52
N ASP A 62 -25.50 -12.44 -3.96
CA ASP A 62 -24.73 -13.69 -3.88
C ASP A 62 -24.23 -14.21 -5.24
N TYR A 63 -25.09 -14.16 -6.27
CA TYR A 63 -24.73 -14.64 -7.60
C TYR A 63 -23.61 -13.83 -8.25
N ALA A 64 -23.57 -12.51 -8.03
CA ALA A 64 -22.47 -11.67 -8.51
C ALA A 64 -21.16 -11.95 -7.75
N GLY A 65 -21.26 -12.20 -6.44
CA GLY A 65 -20.13 -12.62 -5.60
C GLY A 65 -19.47 -13.92 -6.08
N PHE A 66 -20.27 -14.95 -6.33
CA PHE A 66 -19.78 -16.27 -6.78
C PHE A 66 -19.45 -16.35 -8.28
N SER A 67 -19.87 -15.39 -9.10
CA SER A 67 -19.50 -15.32 -10.52
C SER A 67 -18.39 -14.31 -10.77
N VAL A 68 -18.75 -13.04 -10.91
CA VAL A 68 -17.83 -11.94 -11.21
C VAL A 68 -16.79 -11.79 -10.10
N GLY A 69 -17.19 -11.93 -8.84
CA GLY A 69 -16.29 -11.76 -7.70
C GLY A 69 -15.12 -12.75 -7.66
N ILE A 70 -15.33 -14.01 -8.06
CA ILE A 70 -14.25 -15.00 -8.16
C ILE A 70 -13.30 -14.65 -9.30
N VAL A 71 -13.84 -14.33 -10.49
CA VAL A 71 -13.02 -14.02 -11.67
C VAL A 71 -12.18 -12.76 -11.45
N ASP A 72 -12.80 -11.70 -10.91
CA ASP A 72 -12.11 -10.45 -10.54
C ASP A 72 -11.05 -10.68 -9.46
N GLY A 73 -11.38 -11.49 -8.44
CA GLY A 73 -10.45 -11.88 -7.38
C GLY A 73 -9.20 -12.58 -7.90
N VAL A 74 -9.37 -13.58 -8.76
CA VAL A 74 -8.26 -14.30 -9.38
C VAL A 74 -7.40 -13.36 -10.24
N ALA A 75 -8.02 -12.51 -11.05
CA ALA A 75 -7.29 -11.53 -11.87
C ALA A 75 -6.48 -10.56 -11.01
N ARG A 76 -7.04 -10.08 -9.90
CA ARG A 76 -6.37 -9.21 -8.91
C ARG A 76 -5.23 -9.92 -8.21
N THR A 77 -5.40 -11.18 -7.81
CA THR A 77 -4.35 -12.00 -7.20
C THR A 77 -3.13 -12.10 -8.13
N PHE A 78 -3.33 -12.50 -9.40
CA PHE A 78 -2.22 -12.59 -10.35
C PHE A 78 -1.55 -11.24 -10.62
N THR A 79 -2.34 -10.17 -10.72
CA THR A 79 -1.82 -8.81 -10.90
C THR A 79 -0.91 -8.42 -9.74
N ARG A 80 -1.35 -8.65 -8.49
CA ARG A 80 -0.54 -8.36 -7.30
C ARG A 80 0.72 -9.20 -7.25
N ILE A 81 0.63 -10.51 -7.49
CA ILE A 81 1.81 -11.40 -7.50
C ILE A 81 2.81 -10.94 -8.57
N GLY A 82 2.35 -10.59 -9.77
CA GLY A 82 3.20 -10.07 -10.84
C GLY A 82 3.94 -8.80 -10.44
N TYR A 83 3.22 -7.82 -9.87
CA TYR A 83 3.85 -6.62 -9.31
C TYR A 83 4.74 -6.92 -8.11
N GLY A 84 4.40 -7.91 -7.29
CA GLY A 84 5.19 -8.38 -6.16
C GLY A 84 6.57 -8.86 -6.61
N PHE A 85 6.64 -9.74 -7.61
CA PHE A 85 7.92 -10.17 -8.18
C PHE A 85 8.68 -9.05 -8.88
N TYR A 86 7.98 -8.20 -9.64
CA TYR A 86 8.60 -7.03 -10.28
C TYR A 86 9.25 -6.09 -9.24
N GLU A 87 8.54 -5.77 -8.16
CA GLU A 87 9.05 -4.91 -7.10
C GLU A 87 10.10 -5.61 -6.25
N LEU A 88 10.04 -6.93 -6.07
CA LEU A 88 11.04 -7.72 -5.36
C LEU A 88 12.39 -7.70 -6.08
N VAL A 89 12.41 -7.77 -7.41
CA VAL A 89 13.65 -7.69 -8.20
C VAL A 89 14.17 -6.26 -8.29
N THR A 90 13.27 -5.29 -8.32
CA THR A 90 13.61 -3.87 -8.57
C THR A 90 13.57 -2.99 -7.31
N PHE A 91 13.51 -3.57 -6.10
CA PHE A 91 13.26 -2.82 -4.86
C PHE A 91 14.31 -1.75 -4.57
N TRP A 92 15.55 -2.00 -5.00
CA TRP A 92 16.70 -1.11 -4.81
C TRP A 92 16.71 0.11 -5.75
N ALA A 93 15.85 0.11 -6.78
CA ALA A 93 15.79 1.14 -7.80
C ALA A 93 14.40 1.82 -7.86
N PRO A 94 14.37 3.15 -8.08
CA PRO A 94 13.14 3.91 -8.24
C PRO A 94 12.56 3.71 -9.66
N THR A 95 11.92 2.57 -9.89
CA THR A 95 11.51 2.14 -11.23
C THR A 95 10.21 2.73 -11.75
N TYR A 96 9.43 3.42 -10.91
CA TYR A 96 8.16 4.01 -11.32
C TYR A 96 8.18 5.53 -11.15
N LYS A 97 8.15 6.26 -12.26
CA LYS A 97 8.20 7.73 -12.31
C LYS A 97 9.38 8.31 -11.50
N CYS A 98 10.52 7.63 -11.52
CA CYS A 98 11.70 7.97 -10.70
C CYS A 98 11.41 8.01 -9.18
N THR A 99 10.45 7.22 -8.71
CA THR A 99 10.08 7.08 -7.29
C THR A 99 9.89 5.62 -6.90
N TYR A 100 9.70 5.37 -5.59
CA TYR A 100 9.31 4.06 -5.04
C TYR A 100 7.78 3.88 -4.91
N ARG A 101 6.99 4.72 -5.60
CA ARG A 101 5.54 4.65 -5.59
C ARG A 101 5.05 3.37 -6.30
N PRO A 102 3.98 2.71 -5.83
CA PRO A 102 3.42 1.52 -6.47
C PRO A 102 3.05 1.77 -7.95
N PRO A 103 3.45 0.88 -8.88
CA PRO A 103 3.26 1.02 -10.33
C PRO A 103 1.93 0.43 -10.83
N TYR A 104 0.88 0.37 -10.00
CA TYR A 104 -0.38 -0.24 -10.40
C TYR A 104 -1.06 0.56 -11.52
N GLN A 105 -1.35 -0.12 -12.64
CA GLN A 105 -2.09 0.46 -13.76
C GLN A 105 -3.56 0.04 -13.68
N GLY A 106 -4.46 1.00 -13.87
CA GLY A 106 -5.89 0.77 -14.02
C GLY A 106 -6.30 0.75 -15.50
N SER A 107 -7.59 0.55 -15.75
CA SER A 107 -8.13 0.56 -17.11
C SER A 107 -7.88 1.90 -17.83
N CYS A 108 -7.52 1.81 -19.11
CA CYS A 108 -7.35 2.95 -20.02
C CYS A 108 -6.30 3.99 -19.54
N GLY A 109 -5.14 3.54 -19.06
CA GLY A 109 -4.02 4.43 -18.70
C GLY A 109 -4.25 5.25 -17.42
N ARG A 110 -5.32 4.96 -16.67
CA ARG A 110 -5.58 5.55 -15.36
C ARG A 110 -4.70 4.91 -14.30
N ASN A 111 -4.47 5.65 -13.22
CA ASN A 111 -3.75 5.12 -12.07
C ASN A 111 -4.59 4.02 -11.41
N GLY A 112 -4.00 2.84 -11.21
CA GLY A 112 -4.66 1.67 -10.64
C GLY A 112 -4.77 1.71 -9.12
N LEU A 113 -4.41 2.82 -8.47
CA LEU A 113 -4.49 2.95 -7.02
C LEU A 113 -5.93 3.21 -6.55
N LYS A 114 -6.28 2.63 -5.40
CA LYS A 114 -7.59 2.79 -4.74
C LYS A 114 -7.92 4.25 -4.42
N GLU A 115 -6.90 5.10 -4.28
CA GLU A 115 -7.02 6.56 -4.13
C GLU A 115 -7.76 7.23 -5.31
N TYR A 116 -7.58 6.71 -6.53
CA TYR A 116 -8.17 7.28 -7.74
C TYR A 116 -9.40 6.51 -8.23
N ASN A 117 -9.48 5.22 -7.89
CA ASN A 117 -10.64 4.40 -8.17
C ASN A 117 -10.93 3.49 -6.97
N VAL A 118 -11.91 3.90 -6.17
CA VAL A 118 -12.32 3.16 -4.97
C VAL A 118 -12.90 1.79 -5.27
N TRP A 119 -13.46 1.59 -6.47
CA TRP A 119 -14.13 0.34 -6.85
C TRP A 119 -13.13 -0.69 -7.39
N SER A 120 -12.38 -0.33 -8.43
CA SER A 120 -11.49 -1.25 -9.16
C SER A 120 -10.00 -1.05 -8.88
N GLY A 121 -9.61 -0.07 -8.07
CA GLY A 121 -8.22 0.17 -7.72
C GLY A 121 -7.65 -0.82 -6.70
N PHE A 122 -6.32 -0.90 -6.66
CA PHE A 122 -5.52 -1.63 -5.70
C PHE A 122 -5.07 -0.70 -4.57
N SER A 123 -5.19 -1.16 -3.33
CA SER A 123 -4.45 -0.57 -2.22
C SER A 123 -2.96 -0.89 -2.33
N GLU A 124 -2.11 -0.05 -1.72
CA GLU A 124 -0.66 -0.24 -1.71
C GLU A 124 -0.29 -1.68 -1.31
N PHE A 125 -0.79 -2.14 -0.16
CA PHE A 125 -0.71 -3.51 0.31
C PHE A 125 -2.00 -4.28 0.00
N PRO A 126 -1.98 -5.62 -0.02
CA PRO A 126 -3.19 -6.45 -0.13
C PRO A 126 -4.27 -6.07 0.90
N GLU A 127 -5.53 -6.30 0.55
CA GLU A 127 -6.63 -6.11 1.50
C GLU A 127 -6.67 -7.29 2.47
N GLU A 128 -6.73 -7.00 3.76
CA GLU A 128 -6.88 -8.02 4.81
C GLU A 128 -8.30 -8.59 4.79
N LEU A 129 -8.39 -9.91 4.91
CA LEU A 129 -9.67 -10.59 5.04
C LEU A 129 -10.32 -10.29 6.40
N GLY A 130 -11.51 -9.68 6.37
CA GLY A 130 -12.28 -9.37 7.57
C GLY A 130 -11.91 -8.02 8.19
N PHE A 131 -11.24 -8.05 9.34
CA PHE A 131 -10.91 -6.82 10.08
C PHE A 131 -9.69 -6.13 9.47
N GLN A 132 -9.90 -4.98 8.81
CA GLN A 132 -8.82 -4.18 8.25
C GLN A 132 -8.12 -3.37 9.34
N SER A 133 -6.99 -3.87 9.82
CA SER A 133 -6.15 -3.31 10.89
C SER A 133 -5.64 -1.90 10.59
N LYS A 134 -5.53 -1.54 9.30
CA LYS A 134 -5.10 -0.21 8.84
C LYS A 134 -6.07 0.93 9.19
N TYR A 135 -7.31 0.63 9.55
CA TYR A 135 -8.30 1.64 9.89
C TYR A 135 -8.64 1.59 11.38
N ASN A 136 -8.52 2.73 12.05
CA ASN A 136 -8.89 2.88 13.46
C ASN A 136 -10.41 3.02 13.68
N TYR A 137 -11.23 2.84 12.64
CA TYR A 137 -12.68 3.03 12.68
C TYR A 137 -13.41 1.99 11.83
N SER A 138 -14.65 1.67 12.22
CA SER A 138 -15.51 0.77 11.45
C SER A 138 -15.89 1.41 10.11
N ARG A 139 -15.73 0.66 9.02
CA ARG A 139 -16.09 1.10 7.66
C ARG A 139 -17.40 0.50 7.15
N VAL A 140 -18.08 -0.31 7.96
CA VAL A 140 -19.38 -0.86 7.59
C VAL A 140 -20.45 0.17 7.94
N GLN A 141 -20.89 0.91 6.92
CA GLN A 141 -22.20 1.57 6.97
C GLN A 141 -23.19 0.54 6.43
N ALA A 142 -23.85 -0.17 7.33
CA ALA A 142 -25.02 -0.97 6.98
C ALA A 142 -26.19 0.02 6.83
N ASP A 143 -26.86 0.01 5.69
CA ASP A 143 -28.19 0.60 5.53
C ASP A 143 -29.24 -0.32 6.15
#